data_AF-A0A7X6V009-F1
#
_entry.id   AF-A0A7X6V009-F1
#
_cell.length_a   1.000
_cell.length_b   1.000
_cell.length_c   1.000
_cell.angle_alpha   90.00
_cell.angle_beta   90.00
_cell.angle_gamma   90.00
#
_symmetry.space_group_name_H-M   'P 1'
#
loop_
_entity.id
_entity.type
_entity.pdbx_description
1 polymer ?
#
loop_
_entity_poly.entity_id
_entity_poly.type
_entity_poly.pdbx_seq_one_letter_code
_entity_poly.pdbx_strand_id
1 'polypeptide(L)'
;MKQRNFGFTLIELLVVIAIIAMLAAILVPAVNRALVSAALTQTVSNGSNIYKSAFAGQMEDVVLGGGYSAWPTEDDDYNDATKYFKHLVTSKVMAVTYDFFAARGIEGAKSTDANDFDNKNNAWSLVLNLDDAPEGIPFIYTKNFSLNGSFPSKGSMIDETDLKGQPFGSDGLVVVLKGGSAFSLRGKQLKADNFNPAGDSTGDAKPVDTPQQ
;
A
#
# COMPACT_ATOMS: atom_id res chain seq x y z
N MET A 1 -10.58 38.82 -54.97
CA MET A 1 -10.17 39.32 -53.64
C MET A 1 -8.88 38.59 -53.24
N LYS A 2 -7.77 39.31 -53.09
CA LYS A 2 -6.44 38.71 -52.87
C LYS A 2 -6.33 38.35 -51.38
N GLN A 3 -6.36 37.06 -51.05
CA GLN A 3 -6.20 36.63 -49.66
C GLN A 3 -4.77 36.93 -49.20
N ARG A 4 -4.64 37.72 -48.13
CA ARG A 4 -3.35 38.04 -47.51
C ARG A 4 -2.98 36.85 -46.62
N ASN A 5 -2.04 36.03 -47.07
CA ASN A 5 -1.44 35.04 -46.20
C ASN A 5 -0.56 35.77 -45.17
N PHE A 6 -0.99 35.77 -43.91
CA PHE A 6 -0.16 36.17 -42.79
C PHE A 6 0.86 35.05 -42.53
N GLY A 7 2.15 35.34 -42.73
CA GLY A 7 3.23 34.41 -42.42
C GLY A 7 3.51 34.40 -40.93
N PHE A 8 3.73 33.21 -40.36
CA PHE A 8 4.13 33.02 -38.97
C PHE A 8 5.65 33.24 -38.85
N THR A 9 6.08 34.10 -37.93
CA THR A 9 7.52 34.34 -37.71
C THR A 9 8.11 33.33 -36.73
N LEU A 10 9.42 33.06 -36.86
CA LEU A 10 10.13 32.18 -35.92
C LEU A 10 10.12 32.73 -34.48
N ILE A 11 10.08 34.05 -34.32
CA ILE A 11 10.05 34.71 -33.00
C ILE A 11 8.71 34.46 -32.31
N GLU A 12 7.59 34.55 -33.05
CA GLU A 12 6.26 34.23 -32.51
C GLU A 12 6.17 32.77 -32.05
N LEU A 13 6.77 31.83 -32.81
CA LEU A 13 6.85 30.44 -32.40
C LEU A 13 7.67 30.27 -31.10
N LEU A 14 8.82 30.94 -31.01
CA LEU A 14 9.75 30.84 -29.90
C LEU A 14 9.14 31.34 -28.59
N VAL A 15 8.43 32.47 -28.62
CA VAL A 15 7.78 33.02 -27.42
C VAL A 15 6.68 32.07 -26.93
N VAL A 16 5.92 31.46 -27.83
CA VAL A 16 4.83 30.53 -27.47
C VAL A 16 5.39 29.29 -26.76
N ILE A 17 6.43 28.66 -27.30
CA ILE A 17 7.03 27.48 -26.64
C ILE A 17 7.66 27.84 -25.30
N ALA A 18 8.23 29.04 -25.15
CA ALA A 18 8.80 29.52 -23.89
C ALA A 18 7.73 29.67 -22.80
N ILE A 19 6.57 30.23 -23.15
CA ILE A 19 5.43 30.36 -22.22
C ILE A 19 4.88 28.98 -21.86
N ILE A 20 4.70 28.08 -22.83
CA ILE A 20 4.23 26.70 -22.56
C ILE A 20 5.20 25.97 -21.62
N ALA A 21 6.52 26.10 -21.84
CA ALA A 21 7.53 25.48 -21.00
C ALA A 21 7.48 26.01 -19.55
N MET A 22 7.32 27.32 -19.36
CA MET A 22 7.16 27.92 -18.03
C MET A 22 5.90 27.42 -17.31
N LEU A 23 4.77 27.37 -18.01
CA LEU A 23 3.51 26.84 -17.44
C LEU A 23 3.61 25.36 -17.10
N ALA A 24 4.21 24.55 -17.99
CA ALA A 24 4.42 23.13 -17.75
C ALA A 24 5.34 22.88 -16.55
N ALA A 25 6.40 23.68 -16.38
CA ALA A 25 7.34 23.54 -15.26
C ALA A 25 6.64 23.70 -13.89
N ILE A 26 5.66 24.58 -13.78
CA ILE A 26 4.88 24.76 -12.54
C ILE A 26 3.84 23.65 -12.38
N LEU A 27 3.26 23.16 -13.48
CA LEU A 27 2.20 22.17 -13.46
C LEU A 27 2.68 20.76 -13.09
N VAL A 28 3.82 20.31 -13.62
CA VAL A 28 4.34 18.94 -13.42
C VAL A 28 4.47 18.53 -11.95
N PRO A 29 5.10 19.31 -11.03
CA PRO A 29 5.22 18.91 -9.64
C PRO A 29 3.86 18.83 -8.91
N ALA A 30 2.91 19.71 -9.25
CA ALA A 30 1.57 19.69 -8.69
C ALA A 30 0.81 18.43 -9.12
N VAL A 31 0.89 18.07 -10.42
CA VAL A 31 0.28 16.85 -10.97
C VAL A 31 0.89 15.60 -10.33
N ASN A 32 2.21 15.55 -10.16
CA ASN A 32 2.87 14.40 -9.52
C ASN A 32 2.36 14.18 -8.09
N ARG A 33 2.22 15.23 -7.27
CA ARG A 33 1.65 15.14 -5.93
C ARG A 33 0.19 14.69 -5.92
N ALA A 34 -0.60 15.15 -6.89
CA ALA A 34 -1.99 14.72 -7.04
C ALA A 34 -2.08 13.22 -7.39
N LEU A 35 -1.24 12.75 -8.32
CA LEU A 35 -1.18 11.33 -8.70
C LEU A 35 -0.73 10.43 -7.54
N VAL A 36 0.24 10.87 -6.73
CA VAL A 36 0.63 10.13 -5.51
C VAL A 36 -0.55 10.07 -4.54
N SER A 37 -1.27 11.19 -4.38
CA SER A 37 -2.41 11.26 -3.46
C SER A 37 -3.56 10.35 -3.88
N ALA A 38 -3.85 10.30 -5.18
CA ALA A 38 -4.83 9.38 -5.76
C ALA A 38 -4.41 7.92 -5.57
N ALA A 39 -3.14 7.60 -5.84
CA ALA A 39 -2.62 6.25 -5.66
C ALA A 39 -2.69 5.78 -4.20
N LEU A 40 -2.34 6.63 -3.23
CA LEU A 40 -2.49 6.32 -1.81
C LEU A 40 -3.95 6.09 -1.42
N THR A 41 -4.88 6.90 -1.93
CA THR A 41 -6.32 6.73 -1.67
C THR A 41 -6.82 5.40 -2.24
N GLN A 42 -6.37 5.02 -3.44
CA GLN A 42 -6.68 3.73 -4.05
C GLN A 42 -6.14 2.58 -3.19
N THR A 43 -4.88 2.67 -2.75
CA THR A 43 -4.27 1.63 -1.91
C THR A 43 -4.96 1.50 -0.54
N VAL A 44 -5.40 2.60 0.07
CA VAL A 44 -6.24 2.56 1.28
C VAL A 44 -7.54 1.80 1.03
N SER A 45 -8.22 2.07 -0.08
CA SER A 45 -9.44 1.33 -0.45
C SER A 45 -9.16 -0.15 -0.69
N ASN A 46 -8.06 -0.48 -1.39
CA ASN A 46 -7.67 -1.87 -1.63
C ASN A 46 -7.39 -2.57 -0.30
N GLY A 47 -6.61 -1.96 0.60
CA GLY A 47 -6.31 -2.51 1.92
C GLY A 47 -7.55 -2.77 2.78
N SER A 48 -8.51 -1.84 2.77
CA SER A 48 -9.80 -2.04 3.46
C SER A 48 -10.58 -3.23 2.88
N ASN A 49 -10.55 -3.42 1.56
CA ASN A 49 -11.20 -4.56 0.91
C ASN A 49 -10.49 -5.88 1.21
N ILE A 50 -9.15 -5.89 1.31
CA ILE A 50 -8.37 -7.07 1.76
C ILE A 50 -8.83 -7.47 3.15
N TYR A 51 -8.86 -6.53 4.10
CA TYR A 51 -9.32 -6.78 5.47
C TYR A 51 -10.74 -7.36 5.50
N LYS A 52 -11.68 -6.70 4.81
CA LYS A 52 -13.08 -7.15 4.79
C LYS A 52 -13.21 -8.58 4.27
N SER A 53 -12.45 -8.92 3.24
CA SER A 53 -12.51 -10.25 2.64
C SER A 53 -11.90 -11.31 3.56
N ALA A 54 -10.74 -11.04 4.15
CA ALA A 54 -10.11 -11.93 5.12
C ALA A 54 -11.03 -12.18 6.32
N PHE A 55 -11.63 -11.11 6.87
CA PHE A 55 -12.55 -11.21 7.99
C PHE A 55 -13.85 -11.92 7.61
N ALA A 56 -14.38 -11.69 6.42
CA ALA A 56 -15.57 -12.39 5.93
C ALA A 56 -15.30 -13.91 5.81
N GLY A 57 -14.12 -14.31 5.33
CA GLY A 57 -13.71 -15.72 5.27
C GLY A 57 -13.67 -16.37 6.66
N GLN A 58 -13.16 -15.65 7.67
CA GLN A 58 -13.22 -16.11 9.06
C GLN A 58 -14.64 -16.24 9.58
N MET A 59 -15.50 -15.25 9.33
CA MET A 59 -16.89 -15.33 9.78
C MET A 59 -17.62 -16.52 9.14
N GLU A 60 -17.39 -16.80 7.86
CA GLU A 60 -17.98 -17.94 7.16
C GLU A 60 -17.55 -19.26 7.80
N ASP A 61 -16.26 -19.45 8.06
CA ASP A 61 -15.74 -20.70 8.63
C ASP A 61 -16.18 -20.91 10.08
N VAL A 62 -16.17 -19.86 10.90
CA VAL A 62 -16.61 -19.92 12.31
C VAL A 62 -18.08 -20.33 12.41
N VAL A 63 -18.93 -19.86 11.49
CA VAL A 63 -20.36 -20.25 11.43
C VAL A 63 -20.51 -21.74 11.10
N LEU A 64 -19.58 -22.33 10.34
CA LEU A 64 -19.56 -23.74 9.98
C LEU A 64 -18.86 -24.62 11.04
N GLY A 65 -18.44 -24.04 12.17
CA GLY A 65 -17.73 -24.73 13.24
C GLY A 65 -16.25 -25.00 12.96
N GLY A 66 -15.69 -24.30 11.97
CA GLY A 66 -14.26 -24.32 11.67
C GLY A 66 -13.45 -23.43 12.63
N GLY A 67 -12.13 -23.48 12.46
CA GLY A 67 -11.15 -22.80 13.30
C GLY A 67 -10.23 -21.85 12.52
N TYR A 68 -10.61 -21.48 11.30
CA TYR A 68 -9.85 -20.54 10.48
C TYR A 68 -9.78 -19.17 11.17
N SER A 69 -8.57 -18.62 11.25
CA SER A 69 -8.35 -17.23 11.61
C SER A 69 -8.04 -16.41 10.37
N ALA A 70 -8.60 -15.20 10.29
CA ALA A 70 -8.19 -14.23 9.27
C ALA A 70 -6.73 -13.80 9.47
N TRP A 71 -6.18 -14.02 10.66
CA TRP A 71 -4.85 -13.62 11.07
C TRP A 71 -3.87 -14.78 10.95
N PRO A 72 -2.88 -14.69 10.06
CA PRO A 72 -1.88 -15.73 9.91
C PRO A 72 -0.94 -15.77 11.13
N THR A 73 -0.51 -16.98 11.47
CA THR A 73 0.47 -17.25 12.52
C THR A 73 1.83 -17.59 11.93
N GLU A 74 2.87 -17.66 12.77
CA GLU A 74 4.21 -18.09 12.33
C GLU A 74 4.25 -19.54 11.86
N ASP A 75 3.40 -20.39 12.45
CA ASP A 75 3.33 -21.82 12.18
C ASP A 75 2.55 -22.14 10.89
N ASP A 76 1.84 -21.15 10.33
CA ASP A 76 1.09 -21.32 9.08
C ASP A 76 2.02 -21.36 7.85
N ASP A 77 1.64 -22.18 6.86
CA ASP A 77 2.33 -22.25 5.56
C ASP A 77 2.32 -20.91 4.79
N TYR A 78 1.48 -19.97 5.22
CA TYR A 78 1.26 -18.65 4.63
C TYR A 78 1.73 -17.48 5.52
N ASN A 79 2.81 -17.69 6.29
CA ASN A 79 3.46 -16.73 7.19
C ASN A 79 4.19 -15.52 6.56
N ASP A 80 3.91 -15.16 5.31
CA ASP A 80 4.45 -13.97 4.64
C ASP A 80 3.34 -13.33 3.80
N ALA A 81 3.38 -12.01 3.61
CA ALA A 81 2.33 -11.27 2.91
C ALA A 81 2.03 -11.87 1.52
N THR A 82 3.08 -12.22 0.77
CA THR A 82 2.94 -12.81 -0.56
C THR A 82 2.27 -14.18 -0.51
N LYS A 83 2.65 -15.04 0.43
CA LYS A 83 2.03 -16.37 0.59
C LYS A 83 0.60 -16.25 1.10
N TYR A 84 0.35 -15.33 2.03
CA TYR A 84 -0.97 -15.03 2.57
C TYR A 84 -1.94 -14.59 1.47
N PHE A 85 -1.53 -13.67 0.59
CA PHE A 85 -2.38 -13.27 -0.54
C PHE A 85 -2.60 -14.39 -1.55
N LYS A 86 -1.59 -15.25 -1.80
CA LYS A 86 -1.79 -16.48 -2.60
C LYS A 86 -2.85 -17.37 -1.98
N HIS A 87 -2.80 -17.54 -0.65
CA HIS A 87 -3.77 -18.33 0.07
C HIS A 87 -5.18 -17.74 -0.09
N LEU A 88 -5.37 -16.43 0.15
CA LEU A 88 -6.69 -15.78 0.02
C LEU A 88 -7.31 -15.89 -1.37
N VAL A 89 -6.50 -15.81 -2.44
CA VAL A 89 -6.99 -15.95 -3.82
C VAL A 89 -7.27 -17.41 -4.16
N THR A 90 -6.38 -18.32 -3.77
CA THR A 90 -6.51 -19.77 -4.06
C THR A 90 -7.67 -20.40 -3.30
N SER A 91 -7.90 -19.98 -2.04
CA SER A 91 -9.04 -20.41 -1.22
C SER A 91 -10.37 -19.78 -1.65
N LYS A 92 -10.35 -18.88 -2.64
CA LYS A 92 -11.50 -18.13 -3.15
C LYS A 92 -12.17 -17.22 -2.11
N VAL A 93 -11.51 -16.94 -0.99
CA VAL A 93 -11.92 -15.88 -0.06
C VAL A 93 -11.90 -14.52 -0.78
N MET A 94 -10.96 -14.34 -1.72
CA MET A 94 -10.97 -13.21 -2.66
C MET A 94 -10.93 -13.67 -4.12
N ALA A 95 -12.01 -13.40 -4.84
CA ALA A 95 -12.08 -13.60 -6.29
C ALA A 95 -11.50 -12.40 -7.05
N VAL A 96 -10.20 -12.13 -6.88
CA VAL A 96 -9.47 -11.03 -7.53
C VAL A 96 -8.25 -11.54 -8.28
N THR A 97 -7.78 -10.78 -9.26
CA THR A 97 -6.46 -10.96 -9.88
C THR A 97 -5.38 -10.38 -8.97
N TYR A 98 -4.16 -10.91 -9.06
CA TYR A 98 -3.06 -10.52 -8.16
C TYR A 98 -2.57 -9.06 -8.37
N ASP A 99 -2.95 -8.40 -9.45
CA ASP A 99 -2.71 -6.97 -9.68
C ASP A 99 -3.38 -6.08 -8.62
N PHE A 100 -4.41 -6.59 -7.95
CA PHE A 100 -5.08 -5.91 -6.85
C PHE A 100 -4.14 -5.60 -5.66
N PHE A 101 -3.13 -6.44 -5.44
CA PHE A 101 -2.14 -6.27 -4.38
C PHE A 101 -0.96 -5.38 -4.77
N ALA A 102 -0.90 -4.93 -6.02
CA ALA A 102 0.08 -3.97 -6.45
C ALA A 102 -0.34 -2.55 -6.07
N ALA A 103 0.65 -1.66 -6.02
CA ALA A 103 0.46 -0.23 -5.82
C ALA A 103 1.37 0.53 -6.77
N ARG A 104 1.37 1.86 -6.67
CA ARG A 104 2.17 2.73 -7.55
C ARG A 104 3.62 2.24 -7.64
N GLY A 105 4.14 2.15 -8.86
CA GLY A 105 5.53 1.75 -9.12
C GLY A 105 5.76 0.23 -9.18
N ILE A 106 4.82 -0.58 -8.71
CA ILE A 106 4.92 -2.05 -8.70
C ILE A 106 4.10 -2.61 -9.85
N GLU A 107 4.70 -3.48 -10.65
CA GLU A 107 3.99 -4.15 -11.73
C GLU A 107 3.06 -5.23 -11.15
N GLY A 108 1.76 -5.10 -11.39
CA GLY A 108 0.77 -6.07 -10.94
C GLY A 108 0.76 -7.33 -11.79
N ALA A 109 0.66 -8.49 -11.14
CA ALA A 109 0.51 -9.77 -11.82
C ALA A 109 -0.93 -9.93 -12.32
N LYS A 110 -1.16 -9.87 -13.63
CA LYS A 110 -2.49 -9.95 -14.26
C LYS A 110 -2.96 -11.41 -14.43
N SER A 111 -2.82 -12.19 -13.37
CA SER A 111 -3.16 -13.60 -13.34
C SER A 111 -3.85 -13.94 -12.03
N THR A 112 -4.57 -15.05 -12.01
CA THR A 112 -5.10 -15.69 -10.79
C THR A 112 -4.23 -16.86 -10.35
N ASP A 113 -3.21 -17.21 -11.12
CA ASP A 113 -2.32 -18.34 -10.84
C ASP A 113 -1.27 -17.96 -9.81
N ALA A 114 -1.19 -18.74 -8.71
CA ALA A 114 -0.30 -18.48 -7.59
C ALA A 114 1.20 -18.49 -7.96
N ASN A 115 1.55 -19.07 -9.11
CA ASN A 115 2.91 -19.11 -9.63
C ASN A 115 3.35 -17.77 -10.25
N ASP A 116 2.40 -16.97 -10.72
CA ASP A 116 2.68 -15.69 -11.39
C ASP A 116 2.80 -14.52 -10.41
N PHE A 117 2.48 -14.75 -9.15
CA PHE A 117 2.59 -13.76 -8.08
C PHE A 117 3.84 -14.02 -7.23
N ASP A 118 4.69 -13.01 -7.10
CA ASP A 118 5.91 -13.07 -6.28
C ASP A 118 6.07 -11.76 -5.49
N ASN A 119 7.06 -11.69 -4.60
CA ASN A 119 7.39 -10.52 -3.77
C ASN A 119 7.58 -9.24 -4.61
N LYS A 120 7.99 -9.39 -5.88
CA LYS A 120 8.13 -8.29 -6.83
C LYS A 120 6.81 -7.58 -7.12
N ASN A 121 5.72 -8.33 -7.18
CA ASN A 121 4.39 -7.86 -7.58
C ASN A 121 3.52 -7.44 -6.38
N ASN A 122 3.98 -7.71 -5.16
CA ASN A 122 3.28 -7.38 -3.93
C ASN A 122 3.69 -5.99 -3.41
N ALA A 123 2.72 -5.18 -2.97
CA ALA A 123 2.94 -3.88 -2.36
C ALA A 123 2.84 -3.87 -0.82
N TRP A 124 2.47 -4.98 -0.21
CA TRP A 124 2.14 -5.04 1.22
C TRP A 124 3.09 -5.95 1.99
N SER A 125 3.31 -5.58 3.24
CA SER A 125 3.87 -6.37 4.32
C SER A 125 2.75 -6.73 5.31
N LEU A 126 3.00 -7.74 6.14
CA LEU A 126 2.01 -8.40 6.97
C LEU A 126 2.49 -8.47 8.42
N VAL A 127 1.56 -8.43 9.37
CA VAL A 127 1.81 -8.72 10.78
C VAL A 127 1.12 -10.03 11.14
N LEU A 128 1.88 -10.94 11.75
CA LEU A 128 1.42 -12.25 12.20
C LEU A 128 0.94 -12.21 13.65
N ASN A 129 0.24 -13.29 14.07
CA ASN A 129 -0.18 -13.55 15.45
C ASN A 129 -1.06 -12.43 16.04
N LEU A 130 -2.11 -12.04 15.31
CA LEU A 130 -2.97 -10.93 15.71
C LEU A 130 -4.20 -11.34 16.53
N ASP A 131 -4.46 -12.63 16.74
CA ASP A 131 -5.68 -13.12 17.41
C ASP A 131 -5.90 -12.45 18.77
N ASP A 132 -4.89 -12.50 19.64
CA ASP A 132 -4.91 -11.90 20.99
C ASP A 132 -4.42 -10.45 21.03
N ALA A 133 -4.06 -9.89 19.88
CA ALA A 133 -3.46 -8.57 19.77
C ALA A 133 -4.54 -7.47 19.80
N PRO A 134 -4.30 -6.30 20.43
CA PRO A 134 -5.22 -5.18 20.40
C PRO A 134 -5.63 -4.72 18.99
N GLU A 135 -6.88 -4.25 18.84
CA GLU A 135 -7.46 -3.80 17.56
C GLU A 135 -6.71 -2.64 16.88
N GLY A 136 -5.93 -1.88 17.66
CA GLY A 136 -5.11 -0.77 17.17
C GLY A 136 -3.82 -1.19 16.49
N ILE A 137 -3.48 -2.48 16.42
CA ILE A 137 -2.25 -2.95 15.80
C ILE A 137 -2.42 -3.04 14.27
N PRO A 138 -1.41 -2.65 13.48
CA PRO A 138 -1.38 -2.89 12.05
C PRO A 138 -1.52 -4.37 11.71
N PHE A 139 -2.45 -4.68 10.82
CA PHE A 139 -2.55 -5.97 10.17
C PHE A 139 -1.67 -6.04 8.93
N ILE A 140 -1.86 -5.09 8.02
CA ILE A 140 -1.05 -4.96 6.81
C ILE A 140 -0.63 -3.50 6.64
N TYR A 141 0.56 -3.31 6.06
CA TYR A 141 1.10 -2.00 5.75
C TYR A 141 1.85 -2.05 4.43
N THR A 142 2.07 -0.92 3.78
CA THR A 142 2.80 -0.92 2.51
C THR A 142 4.29 -1.19 2.72
N LYS A 143 4.87 -2.00 1.83
CA LYS A 143 6.26 -2.50 1.92
C LYS A 143 7.34 -1.42 1.87
N ASN A 144 6.97 -0.16 1.58
CA ASN A 144 7.91 0.95 1.60
C ASN A 144 8.41 1.25 3.03
N PHE A 145 7.73 0.75 4.06
CA PHE A 145 8.21 0.77 5.43
C PHE A 145 8.68 -0.63 5.86
N SER A 146 9.80 -0.69 6.59
CA SER A 146 10.36 -1.93 7.13
C SER A 146 10.46 -1.81 8.65
N LEU A 147 9.89 -2.80 9.36
CA LEU A 147 9.88 -2.87 10.80
C LEU A 147 11.04 -3.67 11.40
N ASN A 148 11.79 -4.43 10.58
CA ASN A 148 12.88 -5.32 11.02
C ASN A 148 12.48 -6.21 12.21
N GLY A 149 11.23 -6.69 12.22
CA GLY A 149 10.71 -7.58 13.25
C GLY A 149 10.25 -6.91 14.56
N SER A 150 10.30 -5.58 14.68
CA SER A 150 9.78 -4.87 15.87
C SER A 150 9.03 -3.60 15.50
N PHE A 151 7.96 -3.30 16.23
CA PHE A 151 7.26 -2.03 16.10
C PHE A 151 8.12 -0.85 16.59
N PRO A 152 7.99 0.34 15.98
CA PRO A 152 8.66 1.53 16.46
C PRO A 152 8.14 1.92 17.84
N SER A 153 9.04 2.34 18.73
CA SER A 153 8.68 2.71 20.11
C SER A 153 7.70 3.89 20.13
N LYS A 154 6.76 3.86 21.06
CA LYS A 154 5.78 4.94 21.25
C LYS A 154 6.43 6.34 21.29
N GLY A 155 5.82 7.30 20.61
CA GLY A 155 6.30 8.68 20.53
C GLY A 155 7.48 8.93 19.58
N SER A 156 8.07 7.88 18.98
CA SER A 156 9.07 8.06 17.93
C SER A 156 8.45 8.55 16.62
N MET A 157 9.19 9.39 15.91
CA MET A 157 8.90 9.68 14.51
C MET A 157 9.34 8.49 13.68
N ILE A 158 8.54 8.12 12.69
CA ILE A 158 8.99 7.23 11.62
C ILE A 158 9.69 8.15 10.62
N ASP A 159 11.01 8.09 10.57
CA ASP A 159 11.77 9.00 9.73
C ASP A 159 11.50 8.70 8.25
N GLU A 160 11.45 9.74 7.41
CA GLU A 160 11.29 9.58 5.96
C GLU A 160 12.43 8.75 5.34
N THR A 161 13.55 8.59 6.05
CA THR A 161 14.66 7.71 5.68
C THR A 161 14.35 6.23 5.87
N ASP A 162 13.40 5.87 6.72
CA ASP A 162 12.94 4.50 6.92
C ASP A 162 11.91 4.09 5.86
N LEU A 163 11.33 5.08 5.19
CA LEU A 163 10.47 4.91 4.03
C LEU A 163 11.30 4.82 2.75
N LYS A 164 11.70 3.61 2.37
CA LYS A 164 12.53 3.36 1.19
C LYS A 164 11.74 2.67 0.08
N GLY A 165 12.15 2.91 -1.16
CA GLY A 165 11.70 2.12 -2.31
C GLY A 165 10.23 2.32 -2.69
N GLN A 166 9.70 1.34 -3.43
CA GLN A 166 8.32 1.32 -3.91
C GLN A 166 7.40 0.69 -2.84
N PRO A 167 6.11 1.07 -2.74
CA PRO A 167 5.34 1.81 -3.76
C PRO A 167 5.32 3.34 -3.66
N PHE A 168 5.59 3.91 -2.49
CA PHE A 168 5.39 5.35 -2.25
C PHE A 168 6.64 6.11 -1.83
N GLY A 169 7.78 5.43 -1.61
CA GLY A 169 8.99 6.06 -1.07
C GLY A 169 8.67 6.86 0.20
N SER A 170 9.23 8.06 0.29
CA SER A 170 8.96 9.01 1.37
C SER A 170 7.64 9.77 1.26
N ASP A 171 6.88 9.60 0.17
CA ASP A 171 5.66 10.39 -0.07
C ASP A 171 4.47 9.94 0.81
N GLY A 172 4.52 8.74 1.39
CA GLY A 172 3.50 8.26 2.32
C GLY A 172 3.52 6.75 2.58
N LEU A 173 2.73 6.32 3.55
CA LEU A 173 2.58 4.92 3.99
C LEU A 173 1.09 4.61 4.10
N VAL A 174 0.65 3.43 3.70
CA VAL A 174 -0.72 2.96 3.96
C VAL A 174 -0.68 1.87 5.02
N VAL A 175 -1.60 1.96 5.96
CA VAL A 175 -1.74 1.02 7.08
C VAL A 175 -3.19 0.61 7.18
N VAL A 176 -3.41 -0.68 7.43
CA VAL A 176 -4.71 -1.25 7.77
C VAL A 176 -4.55 -1.89 9.14
N LEU A 177 -5.38 -1.50 10.10
CA LEU A 177 -5.38 -2.04 11.45
C LEU A 177 -6.18 -3.33 11.54
N LYS A 178 -5.89 -4.14 12.57
CA LYS A 178 -6.68 -5.33 12.94
C LYS A 178 -8.16 -4.99 13.11
N GLY A 179 -8.47 -3.83 13.69
CA GLY A 179 -9.85 -3.34 13.82
C GLY A 179 -10.51 -2.88 12.50
N GLY A 180 -9.87 -3.09 11.34
CA GLY A 180 -10.43 -2.82 10.02
C GLY A 180 -10.32 -1.38 9.51
N SER A 181 -9.77 -0.48 10.33
CA SER A 181 -9.51 0.89 9.91
C SER A 181 -8.32 0.94 8.94
N ALA A 182 -8.51 1.55 7.78
CA ALA A 182 -7.45 1.75 6.78
C ALA A 182 -7.21 3.25 6.57
N PHE A 183 -5.96 3.67 6.56
CA PHE A 183 -5.59 5.08 6.37
C PHE A 183 -4.19 5.24 5.76
N SER A 184 -3.93 6.42 5.21
CA SER A 184 -2.60 6.81 4.73
C SER A 184 -1.95 7.81 5.68
N LEU A 185 -0.67 7.60 6.01
CA LEU A 185 0.17 8.50 6.80
C LEU A 185 1.15 9.23 5.89
N ARG A 186 1.33 10.54 6.08
CA ARG A 186 2.29 11.35 5.31
C ARG A 186 2.93 12.45 6.15
N GLY A 187 4.17 12.79 5.84
CA GLY A 187 4.91 13.88 6.48
C GLY A 187 4.80 13.83 8.00
N LYS A 188 4.24 14.87 8.63
CA LYS A 188 4.08 14.97 10.09
C LYS A 188 3.21 13.89 10.74
N GLN A 189 2.45 13.12 9.95
CA GLN A 189 1.63 12.01 10.44
C GLN A 189 2.43 10.70 10.58
N LEU A 190 3.66 10.63 10.06
CA LEU A 190 4.56 9.48 10.20
C LEU A 190 5.11 9.39 11.63
N LYS A 191 4.25 8.98 12.55
CA LYS A 191 4.55 8.77 13.97
C LYS A 191 4.23 7.33 14.32
N ALA A 192 5.01 6.75 15.22
CA ALA A 192 4.74 5.42 15.76
C ALA A 192 3.30 5.33 16.31
N ASP A 193 2.84 6.38 17.01
CA ASP A 193 1.49 6.44 17.59
C ASP A 193 0.36 6.43 16.54
N ASN A 194 0.63 6.96 15.34
CA ASN A 194 -0.36 6.95 14.26
C ASN A 194 -0.27 5.66 13.44
N PHE A 195 0.92 5.07 13.34
CA PHE A 195 1.13 3.79 12.68
C PHE A 195 0.50 2.66 13.48
N ASN A 196 0.82 2.58 14.77
CA ASN A 196 0.27 1.64 15.72
C ASN A 196 -0.39 2.39 16.90
N PRO A 197 -1.68 2.74 16.78
CA PRO A 197 -2.44 3.33 17.88
C PRO A 197 -2.49 2.52 19.17
N ALA A 198 -2.26 1.20 19.13
CA ALA A 198 -2.14 0.39 20.34
C ALA A 198 -0.83 0.66 21.10
N GLY A 199 0.18 1.23 20.44
CA GLY A 199 1.50 1.50 21.03
C GLY A 199 2.25 0.21 21.36
N ASP A 200 2.92 0.18 22.52
CA ASP A 200 3.82 -0.92 22.89
C ASP A 200 3.09 -2.19 23.36
N SER A 201 1.75 -2.18 23.48
CA SER A 201 0.97 -3.38 23.77
C SER A 201 0.80 -4.20 22.49
N THR A 202 1.89 -4.80 22.01
CA THR A 202 1.92 -5.58 20.77
C THR A 202 1.39 -7.00 20.95
N GLY A 203 1.28 -7.49 22.19
CA GLY A 203 1.00 -8.91 22.44
C GLY A 203 2.06 -9.78 21.77
N ASP A 204 1.62 -10.89 21.17
CA ASP A 204 2.47 -11.78 20.38
C ASP A 204 2.59 -11.37 18.90
N ALA A 205 2.09 -10.17 18.54
CA ALA A 205 2.09 -9.69 17.16
C ALA A 205 3.52 -9.53 16.64
N LYS A 206 3.77 -10.11 15.47
CA LYS A 206 5.09 -10.14 14.85
C LYS A 206 5.06 -9.56 13.45
N PRO A 207 5.68 -8.40 13.21
CA PRO A 207 5.74 -7.83 11.89
C PRO A 207 6.70 -8.62 11.00
N VAL A 208 6.23 -9.00 9.82
CA VAL A 208 7.00 -9.69 8.78
C VAL A 208 7.12 -8.77 7.59
N ASP A 209 8.32 -8.25 7.39
CA ASP A 209 8.62 -7.41 6.25
C ASP A 209 8.77 -8.26 4.98
N THR A 210 8.03 -7.91 3.95
CA THR A 210 8.27 -8.46 2.62
C THR A 210 9.53 -7.79 2.03
N PRO A 211 10.55 -8.54 1.59
CA PRO A 211 11.81 -7.97 1.11
C PRO A 211 11.61 -6.94 -0.01
N GLN A 212 12.23 -5.76 0.13
CA GLN A 212 12.40 -4.84 -0.98
C GLN A 212 13.48 -5.42 -1.91
N GLN A 213 13.16 -5.56 -3.20
CA GLN A 213 14.16 -5.84 -4.24
C GLN A 213 14.78 -4.55 -4.75
#